data_AF-A0A6S6SGD8-F1
#
_entry.id   AF-A0A6S6SGD8-F1
#
_cell.length_a   1.000
_cell.length_b   1.000
_cell.length_c   1.000
_cell.angle_alpha   90.00
_cell.angle_beta   90.00
_cell.angle_gamma   90.00
#
_symmetry.space_group_name_H-M   'P 1'
#
loop_
_entity.id
_entity.type
_entity.pdbx_description
1 polymer ?
#
loop_
_entity_poly.entity_id
_entity_poly.type
_entity_poly.pdbx_seq_one_letter_code
_entity_poly.pdbx_strand_id
1 'polypeptide(L)'
;MTKNLFFLKQVFILCFGLLLGNNFVSAVSMPVTQITTYTQPSTMSTYVGTDGQTYNWGSGDEVVLDTFTAGGNIYSPASVADNIVVRRVDNPHVAGERCSLFVEHNVSSDYNLETSLECNLAEVMSGRVINRGWLDVFSNDKRGSTTRSEGNIERIDFVFTNGLIAPSSSSDLAATGFIITEKSGNNPTVMAVITGIDGSGNPSSYAPLIKVEEGGAIDYGSTGRSFDSSFLHDGNSSATQDEKPIFISGLPETMEMAFITLDDLGISLGQTIYGFSYFSQDVYDNTQPNNVASGMDTVDFTTFPTDTSGTGTVADADMYGGVAGYFSLVQEILGKAYVDSNANSIQDNGEENLSNISVGLYADTNGNGSLDSGETKVASTETNANGEYGFNVGSNADYLVIIDINDSDLSSDLHILGNSILSVSVTSSNVADIDFRFSELDTDGDTIPDSIDIDDDNDGILDSVECRETSNGFPEDLIQSAFHATFLRTAAGYSVSGENGQ
;
A
#
# COMPACT_ATOMS: atom_id res chain seq x y z
N MET A 1 27.37 -77.72 -27.88
CA MET A 1 28.69 -77.06 -27.86
C MET A 1 28.55 -75.78 -27.07
N THR A 2 29.00 -75.81 -25.82
CA THR A 2 28.98 -74.72 -24.84
C THR A 2 29.99 -73.64 -25.20
N LYS A 3 29.55 -72.37 -25.28
CA LYS A 3 30.45 -71.21 -25.21
C LYS A 3 29.82 -70.08 -24.38
N ASN A 4 30.30 -70.02 -23.14
CA ASN A 4 30.58 -68.88 -22.27
C ASN A 4 29.81 -67.57 -22.50
N LEU A 5 28.96 -67.29 -21.52
CA LEU A 5 28.34 -66.02 -21.19
C LEU A 5 29.38 -65.14 -20.47
N PHE A 6 29.78 -64.02 -21.06
CA PHE A 6 30.54 -62.96 -20.38
C PHE A 6 29.60 -61.80 -20.06
N PHE A 7 29.45 -61.51 -18.77
CA PHE A 7 28.70 -60.38 -18.22
C PHE A 7 29.46 -59.07 -18.49
N LEU A 8 28.80 -58.09 -19.12
CA LEU A 8 29.20 -56.69 -19.06
C LEU A 8 28.01 -55.90 -18.50
N LYS A 9 28.11 -55.46 -17.24
CA LYS A 9 27.16 -54.52 -16.62
C LYS A 9 27.35 -53.15 -17.28
N GLN A 10 26.39 -52.71 -18.10
CA GLN A 10 26.23 -51.30 -18.45
C GLN A 10 25.30 -50.66 -17.43
N VAL A 11 25.82 -49.67 -16.70
CA VAL A 11 25.07 -48.77 -15.84
C VAL A 11 24.37 -47.76 -16.77
N PHE A 12 23.05 -47.83 -16.85
CA PHE A 12 22.24 -46.77 -17.47
C PHE A 12 22.09 -45.64 -16.43
N ILE A 13 22.78 -44.53 -16.65
CA ILE A 13 22.47 -43.26 -15.98
C ILE A 13 21.29 -42.66 -16.74
N LEU A 14 20.12 -42.69 -16.11
CA LEU A 14 18.92 -42.03 -16.60
C LEU A 14 19.06 -40.52 -16.30
N CYS A 15 19.52 -39.73 -17.27
CA CYS A 15 19.39 -38.28 -17.21
C CYS A 15 17.89 -37.94 -17.36
N PHE A 16 17.23 -37.66 -16.23
CA PHE A 16 15.99 -36.91 -16.24
C PHE A 16 16.33 -35.48 -16.68
N GLY A 17 16.08 -35.17 -17.95
CA GLY A 17 16.02 -33.80 -18.40
C GLY A 17 14.83 -33.15 -17.72
N LEU A 18 15.11 -32.32 -16.71
CA LEU A 18 14.13 -31.39 -16.17
C LEU A 18 13.83 -30.40 -17.31
N LEU A 19 12.74 -30.63 -18.06
CA LEU A 19 12.11 -29.55 -18.80
C LEU A 19 11.60 -28.58 -17.73
N LEU A 20 12.35 -27.51 -17.48
CA LEU A 20 11.80 -26.31 -16.89
C LEU A 20 10.75 -25.83 -17.90
N GLY A 21 9.49 -26.17 -17.66
CA GLY A 21 8.38 -25.50 -18.32
C GLY A 21 8.47 -24.04 -17.91
N ASN A 22 8.68 -23.15 -18.88
CA ASN A 22 8.44 -21.73 -18.67
C ASN A 22 6.96 -21.62 -18.27
N ASN A 23 6.69 -21.40 -16.98
CA ASN A 23 5.39 -20.95 -16.54
C ASN A 23 5.24 -19.55 -17.12
N PHE A 24 4.58 -19.44 -18.27
CA PHE A 24 4.05 -18.17 -18.70
C PHE A 24 2.96 -17.82 -17.70
N VAL A 25 3.27 -16.93 -16.75
CA VAL A 25 2.23 -16.18 -16.05
C VAL A 25 1.61 -15.31 -17.13
N SER A 26 0.34 -15.59 -17.46
CA SER A 26 -0.42 -14.68 -18.31
C SER A 26 -0.75 -13.48 -17.44
N ALA A 27 -0.02 -12.38 -17.61
CA ALA A 27 -0.29 -11.15 -16.89
C ALA A 27 -1.77 -10.77 -17.06
N VAL A 28 -2.44 -10.40 -15.97
CA VAL A 28 -3.85 -10.03 -15.95
C VAL A 28 -3.96 -8.52 -15.96
N SER A 29 -4.58 -7.96 -17.00
CA SER A 29 -4.80 -6.52 -17.08
C SER A 29 -5.62 -6.04 -15.87
N MET A 30 -5.06 -5.08 -15.12
CA MET A 30 -5.75 -4.34 -14.08
C MET A 30 -5.69 -2.84 -14.37
N PRO A 31 -6.51 -2.37 -15.34
CA PRO A 31 -6.60 -0.96 -15.65
C PRO A 31 -7.11 -0.19 -14.42
N VAL A 32 -6.48 0.95 -14.13
CA VAL A 32 -6.93 1.84 -13.05
C VAL A 32 -8.17 2.59 -13.51
N THR A 33 -9.24 2.55 -12.73
CA THR A 33 -10.54 3.12 -13.13
C THR A 33 -10.89 4.40 -12.39
N GLN A 34 -10.17 4.72 -11.31
CA GLN A 34 -10.42 5.89 -10.49
C GLN A 34 -9.18 6.21 -9.66
N ILE A 35 -8.96 7.50 -9.36
CA ILE A 35 -8.01 7.93 -8.35
C ILE A 35 -8.65 8.88 -7.34
N THR A 36 -8.10 8.89 -6.13
CA THR A 36 -8.33 9.94 -5.13
C THR A 36 -7.06 10.76 -4.97
N THR A 37 -7.22 12.01 -4.53
CA THR A 37 -6.13 12.99 -4.50
C THR A 37 -6.31 13.93 -3.33
N TYR A 38 -5.20 14.42 -2.77
CA TYR A 38 -5.18 15.62 -1.93
C TYR A 38 -4.23 16.67 -2.53
N THR A 39 -4.23 17.88 -1.98
CA THR A 39 -3.35 18.95 -2.46
C THR A 39 -2.28 19.30 -1.43
N GLN A 40 -1.13 19.79 -1.92
CA GLN A 40 -0.08 20.37 -1.09
C GLN A 40 0.42 21.70 -1.70
N PRO A 41 0.93 22.63 -0.89
CA PRO A 41 1.37 23.93 -1.39
C PRO A 41 2.55 23.82 -2.37
N SER A 42 2.48 24.58 -3.46
CA SER A 42 3.60 24.73 -4.40
C SER A 42 4.67 25.72 -3.93
N THR A 43 5.87 25.62 -4.50
CA THR A 43 6.92 26.64 -4.36
C THR A 43 6.82 27.68 -5.47
N MET A 44 6.54 28.93 -5.09
CA MET A 44 6.43 30.05 -6.02
C MET A 44 7.77 30.42 -6.67
N SER A 45 7.78 30.55 -8.00
CA SER A 45 8.91 31.16 -8.72
C SER A 45 8.46 31.88 -9.99
N THR A 46 9.30 32.76 -10.54
CA THR A 46 8.99 33.47 -11.79
C THR A 46 10.23 33.77 -12.61
N TYR A 47 10.08 33.73 -13.94
CA TYR A 47 11.07 34.22 -14.89
C TYR A 47 10.41 34.76 -16.15
N VAL A 48 11.19 35.50 -16.94
CA VAL A 48 10.82 35.88 -18.31
C VAL A 48 11.53 34.92 -19.26
N GLY A 49 10.77 34.19 -20.05
CA GLY A 49 11.28 33.24 -21.03
C GLY A 49 11.96 33.93 -22.21
N THR A 50 12.66 33.15 -23.04
CA THR A 50 13.31 33.68 -24.26
C THR A 50 12.31 34.16 -25.31
N ASP A 51 11.05 33.74 -25.18
CA ASP A 51 9.89 34.22 -25.94
C ASP A 51 9.36 35.59 -25.46
N GLY A 52 9.89 36.11 -24.35
CA GLY A 52 9.47 37.38 -23.74
C GLY A 52 8.25 37.27 -22.83
N GLN A 53 7.71 36.06 -22.61
CA GLN A 53 6.57 35.82 -21.74
C GLN A 53 7.01 35.67 -20.28
N THR A 54 6.16 36.09 -19.34
CA THR A 54 6.40 35.90 -17.91
C THR A 54 5.75 34.60 -17.45
N TYR A 55 6.57 33.67 -16.97
CA TYR A 55 6.13 32.40 -16.39
C TYR A 55 6.02 32.57 -14.87
N ASN A 56 4.87 32.21 -14.31
CA ASN A 56 4.60 32.20 -12.88
C ASN A 56 4.35 30.76 -12.46
N TRP A 57 5.28 30.20 -11.69
CA TRP A 57 5.19 28.84 -11.17
C TRP A 57 4.67 28.85 -9.75
N GLY A 58 4.01 27.76 -9.37
CA GLY A 58 3.38 27.56 -8.07
C GLY A 58 2.14 28.41 -7.86
N SER A 59 1.46 28.84 -8.92
CA SER A 59 0.27 29.71 -8.81
C SER A 59 -0.90 29.08 -8.07
N GLY A 60 -0.87 27.75 -7.90
CA GLY A 60 -1.84 26.94 -7.19
C GLY A 60 -1.14 25.87 -6.38
N ASP A 61 -1.80 24.73 -6.24
CA ASP A 61 -1.30 23.61 -5.43
C ASP A 61 -0.79 22.46 -6.31
N GLU A 62 0.13 21.68 -5.76
CA GLU A 62 0.50 20.37 -6.29
C GLU A 62 -0.60 19.36 -5.93
N VAL A 63 -1.05 18.61 -6.93
CA VAL A 63 -2.04 17.53 -6.77
C VAL A 63 -1.30 16.23 -6.52
N VAL A 64 -1.57 15.60 -5.39
CA VAL A 64 -0.90 14.39 -4.94
C VAL A 64 -1.84 13.20 -5.06
N LEU A 65 -1.38 12.11 -5.72
CA LEU A 65 -2.09 10.84 -5.78
C LEU A 65 -2.19 10.23 -4.38
N ASP A 66 -3.41 10.00 -3.89
CA ASP A 66 -3.65 9.41 -2.58
C ASP A 66 -3.89 7.90 -2.68
N THR A 67 -4.99 7.50 -3.30
CA THR A 67 -5.32 6.09 -3.60
C THR A 67 -5.79 5.93 -5.04
N PHE A 68 -5.82 4.69 -5.52
CA PHE A 68 -6.43 4.37 -6.81
C PHE A 68 -7.28 3.10 -6.74
N THR A 69 -8.21 2.97 -7.69
CA THR A 69 -9.06 1.79 -7.84
C THR A 69 -8.65 0.99 -9.06
N ALA A 70 -8.35 -0.30 -8.91
CA ALA A 70 -8.06 -1.23 -9.99
C ALA A 70 -8.73 -2.59 -9.71
N GLY A 71 -9.38 -3.20 -10.70
CA GLY A 71 -10.09 -4.48 -10.50
C GLY A 71 -11.22 -4.43 -9.44
N GLY A 72 -11.76 -3.24 -9.15
CA GLY A 72 -12.78 -3.03 -8.11
C GLY A 72 -12.22 -2.85 -6.68
N ASN A 73 -10.90 -2.91 -6.53
CA ASN A 73 -10.19 -2.81 -5.25
C ASN A 73 -9.48 -1.45 -5.13
N ILE A 74 -9.34 -0.94 -3.90
CA ILE A 74 -8.64 0.31 -3.62
C ILE A 74 -7.20 0.00 -3.16
N TYR A 75 -6.22 0.73 -3.67
CA TYR A 75 -4.81 0.58 -3.34
C TYR A 75 -4.24 1.89 -2.81
N SER A 76 -3.32 1.80 -1.85
CA SER A 76 -2.62 2.94 -1.27
C SER A 76 -1.10 2.76 -1.31
N PRO A 77 -0.31 3.84 -1.27
CA PRO A 77 1.13 3.77 -1.20
C PRO A 77 1.57 3.13 0.12
N ALA A 78 2.31 2.02 0.03
CA ALA A 78 2.95 1.37 1.16
C ALA A 78 4.42 1.79 1.33
N SER A 79 5.09 2.14 0.23
CA SER A 79 6.46 2.66 0.24
C SER A 79 6.70 3.53 -1.01
N VAL A 80 7.78 4.31 -1.01
CA VAL A 80 8.24 5.09 -2.16
C VAL A 80 9.73 4.84 -2.37
N ALA A 81 10.18 4.82 -3.62
CA ALA A 81 11.60 4.60 -3.93
C ALA A 81 12.49 5.68 -3.29
N ASP A 82 13.65 5.27 -2.75
CA ASP A 82 14.59 6.17 -2.09
C ASP A 82 15.39 7.01 -3.09
N ASN A 83 15.63 6.45 -4.27
CA ASN A 83 16.54 7.03 -5.27
C ASN A 83 16.00 6.78 -6.67
N ILE A 84 15.92 7.85 -7.46
CA ILE A 84 15.50 7.79 -8.85
C ILE A 84 16.69 8.16 -9.72
N VAL A 85 17.10 7.25 -10.60
CA VAL A 85 18.29 7.43 -11.45
C VAL A 85 17.90 7.38 -12.91
N VAL A 86 18.08 8.50 -13.60
CA VAL A 86 17.86 8.62 -15.04
C VAL A 86 19.14 8.18 -15.78
N ARG A 87 19.04 7.15 -16.61
CA ARG A 87 20.15 6.63 -17.42
C ARG A 87 20.07 7.20 -18.82
N ARG A 88 21.12 7.91 -19.21
CA ARG A 88 21.18 8.66 -20.47
C ARG A 88 22.29 8.16 -21.36
N VAL A 89 22.05 8.16 -22.67
CA VAL A 89 23.06 7.91 -23.70
C VAL A 89 22.99 9.02 -24.74
N ASP A 90 23.98 9.92 -24.71
CA ASP A 90 24.10 10.97 -25.72
C ASP A 90 24.23 10.38 -27.13
N ASN A 91 23.57 11.02 -28.09
CA ASN A 91 23.57 10.60 -29.49
C ASN A 91 23.69 11.83 -30.42
N PRO A 92 23.78 11.65 -31.76
CA PRO A 92 23.92 12.78 -32.69
C PRO A 92 22.75 13.78 -32.71
N HIS A 93 21.58 13.39 -32.23
CA HIS A 93 20.35 14.19 -32.19
C HIS A 93 20.20 14.95 -30.86
N VAL A 94 20.54 14.29 -29.73
CA VAL A 94 20.35 14.85 -28.39
C VAL A 94 21.48 14.47 -27.43
N ALA A 95 21.88 15.42 -26.59
CA ALA A 95 22.88 15.25 -25.55
C ALA A 95 22.56 16.05 -24.26
N GLY A 96 23.07 15.59 -23.12
CA GLY A 96 22.92 16.25 -21.81
C GLY A 96 21.52 16.16 -21.20
N GLU A 97 21.29 16.87 -20.10
CA GLU A 97 20.01 16.87 -19.37
C GLU A 97 19.08 17.93 -19.95
N ARG A 98 17.93 17.51 -20.50
CA ARG A 98 16.89 18.41 -21.03
C ARG A 98 15.86 18.71 -19.94
N CYS A 99 15.15 19.83 -20.06
CA CYS A 99 13.91 20.08 -19.36
C CYS A 99 12.77 20.02 -20.37
N SER A 100 11.91 19.01 -20.24
CA SER A 100 10.77 18.78 -21.13
C SER A 100 9.56 18.37 -20.34
N LEU A 101 8.69 19.32 -20.05
CA LEU A 101 7.64 19.21 -19.06
C LEU A 101 6.28 19.36 -19.69
N PHE A 102 5.30 18.71 -19.07
CA PHE A 102 3.92 19.14 -19.17
C PHE A 102 3.37 19.37 -17.77
N VAL A 103 2.67 20.48 -17.58
CA VAL A 103 2.33 20.99 -16.25
C VAL A 103 0.93 21.60 -16.28
N GLU A 104 0.12 21.32 -15.26
CA GLU A 104 -1.17 21.96 -15.10
C GLU A 104 -1.03 23.49 -15.02
N HIS A 105 -1.84 24.19 -15.80
CA HIS A 105 -1.94 25.63 -15.79
C HIS A 105 -3.30 26.10 -15.33
N ASN A 106 -3.37 27.35 -14.91
CA ASN A 106 -4.62 28.02 -14.70
C ASN A 106 -5.33 28.27 -16.03
N VAL A 107 -6.58 27.82 -16.21
CA VAL A 107 -7.35 27.95 -17.47
C VAL A 107 -7.44 29.37 -18.06
N SER A 108 -7.11 30.39 -17.27
CA SER A 108 -7.06 31.79 -17.74
C SER A 108 -5.70 32.23 -18.31
N SER A 109 -4.64 31.42 -18.18
CA SER A 109 -3.29 31.73 -18.65
C SER A 109 -2.38 30.49 -18.70
N ASP A 110 -1.91 30.13 -19.89
CA ASP A 110 -0.92 29.07 -20.13
C ASP A 110 0.43 29.28 -19.41
N TYR A 111 0.68 30.49 -18.91
CA TYR A 111 1.93 30.89 -18.23
C TYR A 111 1.82 30.95 -16.70
N ASN A 112 0.62 30.68 -16.15
CA ASN A 112 0.41 30.55 -14.71
C ASN A 112 0.30 29.06 -14.40
N LEU A 113 1.40 28.48 -13.95
CA LEU A 113 1.61 27.06 -13.80
C LEU A 113 1.38 26.69 -12.33
N GLU A 114 0.51 25.72 -12.10
CA GLU A 114 -0.01 25.44 -10.75
C GLU A 114 1.05 24.80 -9.85
N THR A 115 2.01 24.05 -10.42
CA THR A 115 3.06 23.35 -9.66
C THR A 115 4.34 24.16 -9.47
N SER A 116 5.20 23.71 -8.55
CA SER A 116 6.60 24.14 -8.47
C SER A 116 7.34 23.86 -9.80
N LEU A 117 8.31 24.71 -10.16
CA LEU A 117 9.24 24.45 -11.27
C LEU A 117 10.20 23.33 -10.86
N GLU A 118 10.25 22.27 -11.66
CA GLU A 118 11.18 21.15 -11.47
C GLU A 118 11.68 20.66 -12.83
N CYS A 119 12.93 20.96 -13.17
CA CYS A 119 13.55 20.57 -14.44
C CYS A 119 14.41 19.30 -14.31
N ASN A 120 14.42 18.65 -13.14
CA ASN A 120 15.04 17.34 -12.98
C ASN A 120 13.98 16.25 -13.11
N LEU A 121 14.11 15.41 -14.15
CA LEU A 121 13.20 14.27 -14.36
C LEU A 121 13.11 13.33 -13.15
N ALA A 122 14.22 13.07 -12.46
CA ALA A 122 14.20 12.22 -11.27
C ALA A 122 13.28 12.80 -10.20
N GLU A 123 13.26 14.13 -10.02
CA GLU A 123 12.41 14.82 -9.04
C GLU A 123 10.95 14.97 -9.48
N VAL A 124 10.69 15.06 -10.79
CA VAL A 124 9.33 14.94 -11.32
C VAL A 124 8.77 13.55 -11.00
N MET A 125 9.60 12.51 -11.07
CA MET A 125 9.20 11.11 -10.87
C MET A 125 9.24 10.63 -9.41
N SER A 126 10.02 11.27 -8.52
CA SER A 126 10.34 10.79 -7.16
C SER A 126 9.16 10.81 -6.16
N GLY A 127 8.15 11.64 -6.42
CA GLY A 127 7.05 11.87 -5.51
C GLY A 127 5.76 11.12 -5.87
N ARG A 128 4.64 11.73 -5.49
CA ARG A 128 3.26 11.38 -5.87
C ARG A 128 2.51 12.56 -6.52
N VAL A 129 3.24 13.60 -6.94
CA VAL A 129 2.65 14.77 -7.59
C VAL A 129 2.31 14.42 -9.04
N ILE A 130 1.05 14.58 -9.43
CA ILE A 130 0.49 14.09 -10.69
C ILE A 130 -0.05 15.20 -11.60
N ASN A 131 -0.02 16.46 -11.21
CA ASN A 131 -0.37 17.59 -12.10
C ASN A 131 0.86 18.20 -12.80
N ARG A 132 1.95 17.42 -12.86
CA ARG A 132 3.11 17.64 -13.72
C ARG A 132 3.64 16.31 -14.24
N GLY A 133 4.36 16.35 -15.34
CA GLY A 133 4.97 15.18 -15.95
C GLY A 133 6.06 15.56 -16.93
N TRP A 134 6.57 14.55 -17.62
CA TRP A 134 7.68 14.66 -18.54
C TRP A 134 7.28 14.23 -19.95
N LEU A 135 7.60 15.07 -20.92
CA LEU A 135 7.25 14.82 -22.32
C LEU A 135 8.26 13.92 -23.02
N ASP A 136 7.75 13.09 -23.92
CA ASP A 136 8.49 12.21 -24.81
C ASP A 136 9.65 11.49 -24.12
N VAL A 137 9.41 10.90 -22.94
CA VAL A 137 10.45 10.47 -21.99
C VAL A 137 11.58 9.69 -22.67
N PHE A 138 11.24 8.74 -23.53
CA PHE A 138 12.20 7.86 -24.20
C PHE A 138 12.53 8.26 -25.64
N SER A 139 12.06 9.41 -26.13
CA SER A 139 12.31 9.86 -27.49
C SER A 139 13.77 10.29 -27.65
N ASN A 140 14.51 9.62 -28.54
CA ASN A 140 15.92 9.92 -28.80
C ASN A 140 16.18 10.57 -30.17
N ASP A 141 15.18 10.63 -31.04
CA ASP A 141 15.20 11.35 -32.32
C ASP A 141 13.81 11.90 -32.62
N LYS A 142 13.66 13.23 -32.61
CA LYS A 142 12.39 13.88 -32.96
C LYS A 142 11.97 13.74 -34.42
N ARG A 143 12.82 13.15 -35.29
CA ARG A 143 12.58 12.87 -36.72
C ARG A 143 12.10 14.09 -37.51
N GLY A 144 12.64 15.26 -37.17
CA GLY A 144 12.28 16.54 -37.79
C GLY A 144 10.95 17.15 -37.31
N SER A 145 10.31 16.59 -36.27
CA SER A 145 9.17 17.22 -35.60
C SER A 145 9.58 18.55 -34.98
N THR A 146 8.66 19.51 -35.00
CA THR A 146 8.81 20.82 -34.33
C THR A 146 8.08 20.87 -32.99
N THR A 147 7.31 19.84 -32.64
CA THR A 147 6.47 19.80 -31.44
C THR A 147 6.88 18.70 -30.46
N ARG A 148 7.74 17.78 -30.89
CA ARG A 148 8.28 16.74 -30.01
C ARG A 148 9.56 17.20 -29.35
N SER A 149 9.76 16.71 -28.14
CA SER A 149 11.00 16.77 -27.41
C SER A 149 11.79 15.46 -27.55
N GLU A 150 13.05 15.53 -27.14
CA GLU A 150 13.98 14.42 -27.20
C GLU A 150 14.83 14.44 -25.94
N GLY A 151 14.91 13.28 -25.30
CA GLY A 151 15.32 13.12 -23.93
C GLY A 151 16.73 12.59 -23.77
N ASN A 152 17.26 11.76 -24.69
CA ASN A 152 18.45 10.88 -24.55
C ASN A 152 18.35 9.84 -23.42
N ILE A 153 17.14 9.53 -22.97
CA ILE A 153 16.88 8.68 -21.81
C ILE A 153 16.62 7.27 -22.30
N GLU A 154 17.37 6.33 -21.75
CA GLU A 154 17.30 4.91 -22.11
C GLU A 154 16.60 4.09 -21.01
N ARG A 155 16.72 4.54 -19.76
CA ARG A 155 16.16 3.85 -18.60
C ARG A 155 15.94 4.81 -17.44
N ILE A 156 14.91 4.59 -16.64
CA ILE A 156 14.70 5.30 -15.38
C ILE A 156 14.63 4.24 -14.27
N ASP A 157 15.52 4.30 -13.30
CA ASP A 157 15.59 3.36 -12.19
C ASP A 157 14.92 3.97 -10.95
N PHE A 158 13.99 3.25 -10.33
CA PHE A 158 13.37 3.59 -9.04
C PHE A 158 13.86 2.58 -8.02
N VAL A 159 14.78 2.99 -7.14
CA VAL A 159 15.53 2.08 -6.27
C VAL A 159 15.08 2.20 -4.81
N PHE A 160 14.71 1.08 -4.23
CA PHE A 160 14.54 0.91 -2.78
C PHE A 160 15.86 0.36 -2.23
N THR A 161 16.67 1.22 -1.63
CA THR A 161 18.08 0.94 -1.27
C THR A 161 18.21 -0.21 -0.30
N ASN A 162 17.24 -0.37 0.61
CA ASN A 162 17.21 -1.45 1.59
C ASN A 162 16.51 -2.72 1.07
N GLY A 163 15.93 -2.66 -0.13
CA GLY A 163 15.04 -3.68 -0.67
C GLY A 163 13.71 -3.76 0.06
N LEU A 164 12.73 -4.35 -0.61
CA LEU A 164 11.43 -4.74 -0.07
C LEU A 164 11.32 -6.27 -0.15
N ILE A 165 10.68 -6.88 0.85
CA ILE A 165 10.37 -8.31 0.81
C ILE A 165 8.98 -8.45 0.19
N ALA A 166 8.89 -9.15 -0.95
CA ALA A 166 7.61 -9.46 -1.57
C ALA A 166 6.73 -10.30 -0.63
N PRO A 167 5.39 -10.19 -0.72
CA PRO A 167 4.49 -10.92 0.16
C PRO A 167 4.72 -12.43 0.19
N SER A 168 4.38 -13.07 1.30
CA SER A 168 4.51 -14.52 1.51
C SER A 168 3.28 -15.31 1.06
N SER A 169 2.19 -14.64 0.70
CA SER A 169 0.95 -15.23 0.19
C SER A 169 0.74 -14.87 -1.30
N SER A 170 0.17 -15.79 -2.08
CA SER A 170 -0.12 -15.56 -3.49
C SER A 170 -1.19 -14.48 -3.71
N SER A 171 -2.15 -14.36 -2.80
CA SER A 171 -3.19 -13.36 -2.88
C SER A 171 -2.66 -11.94 -2.63
N ASP A 172 -1.71 -11.76 -1.72
CA ASP A 172 -1.06 -10.45 -1.52
C ASP A 172 -0.13 -10.10 -2.67
N LEU A 173 0.59 -11.09 -3.22
CA LEU A 173 1.45 -10.90 -4.38
C LEU A 173 0.65 -10.40 -5.59
N ALA A 174 -0.56 -10.92 -5.78
CA ALA A 174 -1.52 -10.48 -6.79
C ALA A 174 -2.31 -9.20 -6.40
N ALA A 175 -2.03 -8.61 -5.24
CA ALA A 175 -2.69 -7.41 -4.72
C ALA A 175 -1.69 -6.33 -4.29
N THR A 176 -0.45 -6.43 -4.79
CA THR A 176 0.64 -5.51 -4.47
C THR A 176 1.48 -5.29 -5.73
N GLY A 177 1.96 -4.07 -5.96
CA GLY A 177 2.73 -3.79 -7.16
C GLY A 177 3.02 -2.32 -7.42
N PHE A 178 3.12 -1.98 -8.70
CA PHE A 178 3.54 -0.67 -9.18
C PHE A 178 2.54 -0.12 -10.20
N ILE A 179 2.57 1.20 -10.40
CA ILE A 179 1.75 1.87 -11.40
C ILE A 179 2.60 2.30 -12.59
N ILE A 180 2.00 2.44 -13.76
CA ILE A 180 2.51 3.24 -14.88
C ILE A 180 1.50 4.32 -15.18
N THR A 181 1.98 5.51 -15.50
CA THR A 181 1.17 6.64 -15.96
C THR A 181 1.52 6.98 -17.39
N GLU A 182 0.52 7.36 -18.17
CA GLU A 182 0.71 7.81 -19.55
C GLU A 182 -0.39 8.80 -19.90
N LYS A 183 -0.05 9.78 -20.72
CA LYS A 183 -0.93 10.85 -21.16
C LYS A 183 -1.79 10.37 -22.32
N SER A 184 -3.08 10.16 -22.05
CA SER A 184 -4.06 9.56 -22.98
C SER A 184 -3.92 8.06 -23.24
N GLY A 185 -2.98 7.37 -22.57
CA GLY A 185 -2.88 5.89 -22.60
C GLY A 185 -2.57 5.33 -23.99
N ASN A 186 -2.00 6.13 -24.88
CA ASN A 186 -1.81 5.83 -26.29
C ASN A 186 -0.35 5.44 -26.63
N ASN A 187 0.56 5.55 -25.66
CA ASN A 187 1.97 5.22 -25.86
C ASN A 187 2.40 3.98 -25.07
N PRO A 188 3.12 3.04 -25.71
CA PRO A 188 3.61 1.86 -25.03
C PRO A 188 4.76 2.22 -24.08
N THR A 189 4.71 1.69 -22.87
CA THR A 189 5.76 1.81 -21.85
C THR A 189 6.18 0.43 -21.36
N VAL A 190 7.46 0.24 -21.05
CA VAL A 190 7.99 -1.04 -20.57
C VAL A 190 8.51 -0.90 -19.14
N MET A 191 8.22 -1.87 -18.30
CA MET A 191 8.70 -1.96 -16.91
C MET A 191 9.37 -3.30 -16.65
N ALA A 192 10.36 -3.32 -15.74
CA ALA A 192 10.73 -4.53 -15.02
C ALA A 192 11.11 -4.24 -13.58
N VAL A 193 10.91 -5.23 -12.71
CA VAL A 193 11.35 -5.20 -11.31
C VAL A 193 12.86 -5.39 -11.24
N ILE A 194 13.53 -4.57 -10.44
CA ILE A 194 14.94 -4.74 -10.07
C ILE A 194 15.02 -5.84 -9.02
N THR A 195 15.62 -6.99 -9.35
CA THR A 195 15.73 -8.15 -8.46
C THR A 195 17.07 -8.24 -7.74
N GLY A 196 18.01 -7.35 -8.09
CA GLY A 196 19.28 -7.19 -7.40
C GLY A 196 19.91 -5.85 -7.72
N ILE A 197 20.72 -5.35 -6.78
CA ILE A 197 21.57 -4.17 -6.95
C ILE A 197 23.04 -4.51 -6.68
N ASP A 198 23.97 -3.73 -7.25
CA ASP A 198 25.39 -3.81 -6.95
C ASP A 198 25.76 -3.01 -5.68
N GLY A 199 27.05 -3.04 -5.30
CA GLY A 199 27.53 -2.30 -4.11
C GLY A 199 27.47 -0.77 -4.23
N SER A 200 27.08 -0.24 -5.38
CA SER A 200 26.85 1.19 -5.64
C SER A 200 25.37 1.52 -5.79
N GLY A 201 24.47 0.56 -5.59
CA GLY A 201 23.02 0.74 -5.71
C GLY A 201 22.50 0.73 -7.15
N ASN A 202 23.31 0.36 -8.14
CA ASN A 202 22.82 0.21 -9.51
C ASN A 202 22.13 -1.15 -9.67
N PRO A 203 21.06 -1.23 -10.49
CA PRO A 203 20.48 -2.51 -10.85
C PRO A 203 21.52 -3.50 -11.40
N SER A 204 21.51 -4.73 -10.88
CA SER A 204 22.41 -5.82 -11.28
C SER A 204 21.66 -7.03 -11.85
N SER A 205 20.34 -7.07 -11.69
CA SER A 205 19.47 -8.07 -12.29
C SER A 205 18.01 -7.59 -12.31
N TYR A 206 17.23 -8.14 -13.24
CA TYR A 206 15.83 -7.80 -13.45
C TYR A 206 14.94 -9.05 -13.54
N ALA A 207 13.68 -8.89 -13.18
CA ALA A 207 12.60 -9.78 -13.61
C ALA A 207 12.34 -9.59 -15.13
N PRO A 208 11.53 -10.47 -15.78
CA PRO A 208 11.14 -10.27 -17.18
C PRO A 208 10.52 -8.89 -17.44
N LEU A 209 10.73 -8.35 -18.63
CA LEU A 209 10.11 -7.09 -19.06
C LEU A 209 8.60 -7.28 -19.27
N ILE A 210 7.80 -6.31 -18.83
CA ILE A 210 6.37 -6.20 -19.12
C ILE A 210 6.12 -4.92 -19.90
N LYS A 211 5.32 -5.04 -20.96
CA LYS A 211 4.89 -3.91 -21.77
C LYS A 211 3.43 -3.58 -21.43
N VAL A 212 3.18 -2.30 -21.20
CA VAL A 212 1.85 -1.70 -21.08
C VAL A 212 1.57 -0.96 -22.37
N GLU A 213 0.44 -1.23 -23.01
CA GLU A 213 0.02 -0.58 -24.25
C GLU A 213 -1.49 -0.63 -24.41
N GLU A 214 -2.06 0.33 -25.15
CA GLU A 214 -3.49 0.38 -25.46
C GLU A 214 -3.96 -0.96 -26.07
N GLY A 215 -4.94 -1.61 -25.42
CA GLY A 215 -5.48 -2.91 -25.85
C GLY A 215 -4.50 -4.09 -25.74
N GLY A 216 -3.39 -3.90 -25.01
CA GLY A 216 -2.38 -4.92 -24.73
C GLY A 216 -2.81 -5.93 -23.65
N ALA A 217 -1.88 -6.84 -23.30
CA ALA A 217 -2.10 -7.79 -22.21
C ALA A 217 -2.22 -7.09 -20.85
N ILE A 218 -1.43 -6.03 -20.65
CA ILE A 218 -1.66 -5.02 -19.63
C ILE A 218 -2.03 -3.73 -20.36
N ASP A 219 -3.17 -3.16 -19.99
CA ASP A 219 -3.75 -1.99 -20.65
C ASP A 219 -3.84 -0.83 -19.66
N TYR A 220 -3.84 0.39 -20.20
CA TYR A 220 -4.12 1.57 -19.41
C TYR A 220 -5.61 1.65 -19.07
N GLY A 221 -5.91 2.16 -17.89
CA GLY A 221 -7.25 2.48 -17.45
C GLY A 221 -7.45 3.98 -17.30
N SER A 222 -8.68 4.42 -17.60
CA SER A 222 -9.04 5.81 -17.45
C SER A 222 -9.36 6.14 -16.00
N THR A 223 -8.54 7.02 -15.44
CA THR A 223 -8.68 7.51 -14.07
C THR A 223 -9.86 8.45 -13.89
N GLY A 224 -10.42 8.96 -15.00
CA GLY A 224 -11.40 10.04 -15.01
C GLY A 224 -10.81 11.42 -14.68
N ARG A 225 -9.48 11.56 -14.63
CA ARG A 225 -8.79 12.83 -14.40
C ARG A 225 -8.25 13.43 -15.69
N SER A 226 -8.40 14.76 -15.79
CA SER A 226 -7.88 15.58 -16.87
C SER A 226 -7.27 16.85 -16.26
N PHE A 227 -6.13 17.27 -16.80
CA PHE A 227 -5.44 18.49 -16.41
C PHE A 227 -5.31 19.43 -17.62
N ASP A 228 -5.64 20.70 -17.45
CA ASP A 228 -5.37 21.74 -18.45
C ASP A 228 -3.86 21.98 -18.50
N SER A 229 -3.18 21.39 -19.48
CA SER A 229 -1.73 21.22 -19.46
C SER A 229 -1.03 22.19 -20.41
N SER A 230 0.01 22.85 -19.92
CA SER A 230 1.01 23.53 -20.74
C SER A 230 2.18 22.60 -21.03
N PHE A 231 2.59 22.54 -22.30
CA PHE A 231 3.76 21.81 -22.76
C PHE A 231 4.94 22.75 -22.87
N LEU A 232 6.06 22.45 -22.19
CA LEU A 232 7.22 23.34 -22.10
C LEU A 232 8.54 22.61 -22.36
N HIS A 233 9.51 23.30 -22.98
CA HIS A 233 10.86 22.76 -23.18
C HIS A 233 11.97 23.83 -23.11
N ASP A 234 13.18 23.44 -22.73
CA ASP A 234 14.35 24.35 -22.67
C ASP A 234 15.33 24.18 -23.85
N GLY A 235 15.19 25.06 -24.84
CA GLY A 235 16.11 25.14 -25.98
C GLY A 235 16.18 23.84 -26.82
N ASN A 236 17.13 23.83 -27.77
CA ASN A 236 17.29 22.72 -28.72
C ASN A 236 18.69 22.07 -28.66
N SER A 237 19.57 22.55 -27.77
CA SER A 237 20.96 22.08 -27.66
C SER A 237 21.48 22.25 -26.23
N SER A 238 22.47 21.46 -25.83
CA SER A 238 22.99 21.53 -24.45
C SER A 238 23.66 22.87 -24.11
N ALA A 239 24.08 23.62 -25.12
CA ALA A 239 24.63 24.97 -24.96
C ALA A 239 23.56 26.06 -24.71
N THR A 240 22.28 25.74 -24.92
CA THR A 240 21.15 26.66 -24.79
C THR A 240 20.19 26.29 -23.65
N GLN A 241 20.55 25.32 -22.82
CA GLN A 241 19.81 24.92 -21.63
C GLN A 241 20.03 25.95 -20.51
N ASP A 242 18.96 26.34 -19.85
CA ASP A 242 18.98 27.28 -18.73
C ASP A 242 17.94 26.99 -17.66
N GLU A 243 17.30 25.81 -17.71
CA GLU A 243 16.24 25.37 -16.78
C GLU A 243 15.03 26.32 -16.75
N LYS A 244 14.80 27.07 -17.83
CA LYS A 244 13.67 27.99 -17.99
C LYS A 244 12.87 27.61 -19.23
N PRO A 245 12.11 26.50 -19.17
CA PRO A 245 11.43 25.98 -20.33
C PRO A 245 10.37 26.97 -20.84
N ILE A 246 10.16 27.02 -22.14
CA ILE A 246 9.16 27.90 -22.77
C ILE A 246 8.00 27.08 -23.31
N PHE A 247 6.82 27.69 -23.32
CA PHE A 247 5.58 27.13 -23.82
C PHE A 247 5.67 26.80 -25.32
N ILE A 248 5.22 25.60 -25.66
CA ILE A 248 5.08 25.11 -27.04
C ILE A 248 3.61 25.14 -27.46
N SER A 249 2.76 24.55 -26.61
CA SER A 249 1.34 24.33 -26.83
C SER A 249 0.65 24.02 -25.51
N GLY A 250 -0.68 24.04 -25.50
CA GLY A 250 -1.45 23.64 -24.32
C GLY A 250 -2.80 23.06 -24.71
N LEU A 251 -3.17 21.98 -24.05
CA LEU A 251 -4.42 21.24 -24.24
C LEU A 251 -4.82 20.55 -22.92
N PRO A 252 -6.12 20.25 -22.71
CA PRO A 252 -6.53 19.34 -21.65
C PRO A 252 -6.03 17.92 -21.96
N GLU A 253 -5.38 17.30 -20.99
CA GLU A 253 -4.78 15.97 -21.15
C GLU A 253 -5.31 15.03 -20.07
N THR A 254 -5.68 13.81 -20.48
CA THR A 254 -6.15 12.79 -19.55
C THR A 254 -5.00 12.00 -18.97
N MET A 255 -5.15 11.63 -17.70
CA MET A 255 -4.23 10.75 -17.01
C MET A 255 -4.75 9.32 -17.11
N GLU A 256 -4.02 8.47 -17.83
CA GLU A 256 -4.33 7.05 -17.93
C GLU A 256 -3.28 6.27 -17.13
N MET A 257 -3.73 5.21 -16.45
CA MET A 257 -2.92 4.48 -15.49
C MET A 257 -3.10 2.97 -15.60
N ALA A 258 -2.02 2.23 -15.52
CA ALA A 258 -2.03 0.78 -15.36
C ALA A 258 -1.48 0.39 -13.99
N PHE A 259 -2.09 -0.59 -13.34
CA PHE A 259 -1.53 -1.24 -12.16
C PHE A 259 -1.01 -2.63 -12.54
N ILE A 260 0.22 -2.93 -12.15
CA ILE A 260 0.91 -4.18 -12.47
C ILE A 260 1.31 -4.84 -11.16
N THR A 261 0.82 -6.04 -10.91
CA THR A 261 1.14 -6.74 -9.66
C THR A 261 2.51 -7.38 -9.69
N LEU A 262 3.04 -7.66 -8.51
CA LEU A 262 4.24 -8.47 -8.36
C LEU A 262 4.06 -9.88 -8.95
N ASP A 263 2.84 -10.43 -8.90
CA ASP A 263 2.52 -11.73 -9.53
C ASP A 263 2.63 -11.64 -11.05
N ASP A 264 2.05 -10.60 -11.66
CA ASP A 264 2.19 -10.34 -13.10
C ASP A 264 3.66 -10.15 -13.49
N LEU A 265 4.43 -9.43 -12.66
CA LEU A 265 5.88 -9.18 -12.83
C LEU A 265 6.76 -10.42 -12.58
N GLY A 266 6.17 -11.57 -12.27
CA GLY A 266 6.88 -12.85 -12.12
C GLY A 266 7.75 -12.92 -10.86
N ILE A 267 7.41 -12.16 -9.83
CA ILE A 267 8.11 -12.16 -8.54
C ILE A 267 7.69 -13.37 -7.71
N SER A 268 8.64 -13.99 -7.03
CA SER A 268 8.36 -15.14 -6.15
C SER A 268 7.97 -14.69 -4.74
N LEU A 269 7.19 -15.52 -4.05
CA LEU A 269 6.83 -15.27 -2.64
C LEU A 269 8.06 -15.08 -1.76
N GLY A 270 8.06 -14.03 -0.94
CA GLY A 270 9.19 -13.70 -0.05
C GLY A 270 10.47 -13.25 -0.76
N GLN A 271 10.45 -13.06 -2.09
CA GLN A 271 11.61 -12.57 -2.83
C GLN A 271 11.93 -11.13 -2.45
N THR A 272 13.21 -10.83 -2.23
CA THR A 272 13.64 -9.43 -2.10
C THR A 272 13.66 -8.76 -3.47
N ILE A 273 13.02 -7.59 -3.56
CA ILE A 273 13.04 -6.70 -4.72
C ILE A 273 13.69 -5.38 -4.33
N TYR A 274 14.34 -4.70 -5.26
CA TYR A 274 15.04 -3.44 -5.02
C TYR A 274 14.42 -2.29 -5.81
N GLY A 275 13.21 -2.48 -6.32
CA GLY A 275 12.41 -1.49 -7.04
C GLY A 275 12.09 -1.90 -8.45
N PHE A 276 12.00 -0.93 -9.35
CA PHE A 276 11.63 -1.16 -10.74
C PHE A 276 12.33 -0.16 -11.66
N SER A 277 12.40 -0.48 -12.94
CA SER A 277 12.87 0.45 -13.96
C SER A 277 11.85 0.58 -15.07
N TYR A 278 11.77 1.77 -15.66
CA TYR A 278 11.12 2.00 -16.93
C TYR A 278 12.12 1.96 -18.08
N PHE A 279 11.63 1.45 -19.22
CA PHE A 279 12.37 1.31 -20.45
C PHE A 279 11.50 1.77 -21.63
N SER A 280 12.18 2.10 -22.73
CA SER A 280 11.56 2.30 -24.03
C SER A 280 10.96 1.00 -24.60
N GLN A 281 10.06 1.12 -25.58
CA GLN A 281 9.45 -0.05 -26.22
C GLN A 281 10.43 -0.90 -27.04
N ASP A 282 11.54 -0.34 -27.50
CA ASP A 282 12.48 -0.98 -28.43
C ASP A 282 13.50 -1.90 -27.74
N VAL A 283 13.48 -1.97 -26.40
CA VAL A 283 14.15 -3.03 -25.64
C VAL A 283 13.26 -4.26 -25.43
N TYR A 284 11.98 -4.20 -25.80
CA TYR A 284 11.01 -5.27 -25.57
C TYR A 284 10.78 -6.14 -26.80
N ASP A 285 10.87 -7.46 -26.63
CA ASP A 285 10.48 -8.47 -27.62
C ASP A 285 9.95 -9.71 -26.91
N ASN A 286 8.63 -9.90 -26.94
CA ASN A 286 7.96 -11.04 -26.28
C ASN A 286 8.24 -12.40 -26.91
N THR A 287 9.00 -12.45 -28.01
CA THR A 287 9.47 -13.70 -28.62
C THR A 287 10.82 -14.16 -28.05
N GLN A 288 11.48 -13.31 -27.25
CA GLN A 288 12.79 -13.57 -26.66
C GLN A 288 12.71 -13.93 -25.18
N PRO A 289 13.75 -14.58 -24.62
CA PRO A 289 13.85 -14.83 -23.18
C PRO A 289 13.70 -13.54 -22.37
N ASN A 290 12.91 -13.59 -21.30
CA ASN A 290 12.62 -12.46 -20.40
C ASN A 290 12.02 -11.22 -21.11
N ASN A 291 11.48 -11.41 -22.32
CA ASN A 291 10.94 -10.36 -23.18
C ASN A 291 11.94 -9.27 -23.58
N VAL A 292 13.24 -9.58 -23.58
CA VAL A 292 14.32 -8.62 -23.91
C VAL A 292 14.72 -8.76 -25.37
N ALA A 293 14.69 -7.67 -26.13
CA ALA A 293 15.05 -7.64 -27.54
C ALA A 293 16.49 -8.15 -27.79
N SER A 294 16.67 -8.82 -28.93
CA SER A 294 17.95 -9.45 -29.28
C SER A 294 19.10 -8.43 -29.32
N GLY A 295 20.15 -8.68 -28.55
CA GLY A 295 21.34 -7.83 -28.49
C GLY A 295 21.29 -6.75 -27.40
N MET A 296 20.19 -6.66 -26.65
CA MET A 296 20.04 -5.77 -25.50
C MET A 296 20.41 -6.47 -24.21
N ASP A 297 20.92 -5.70 -23.25
CA ASP A 297 21.14 -6.13 -21.87
C ASP A 297 20.45 -5.15 -20.91
N THR A 298 19.43 -5.63 -20.19
CA THR A 298 18.64 -4.81 -19.26
C THR A 298 19.48 -4.07 -18.22
N VAL A 299 20.64 -4.61 -17.84
CA VAL A 299 21.57 -4.00 -16.86
C VAL A 299 22.45 -2.95 -17.53
N ASP A 300 22.96 -3.24 -18.73
CA ASP A 300 23.78 -2.33 -19.53
C ASP A 300 22.92 -1.52 -20.51
N PHE A 301 22.40 -0.40 -20.02
CA PHE A 301 21.59 0.55 -20.79
C PHE A 301 22.33 1.14 -22.01
N THR A 302 23.66 1.02 -22.10
CA THR A 302 24.40 1.50 -23.28
C THR A 302 24.23 0.59 -24.50
N THR A 303 23.63 -0.59 -24.30
CA THR A 303 23.25 -1.50 -25.39
C THR A 303 21.96 -1.08 -26.09
N PHE A 304 21.15 -0.20 -25.47
CA PHE A 304 19.81 0.16 -25.97
C PHE A 304 19.89 1.04 -27.23
N PRO A 305 18.87 1.01 -28.10
CA PRO A 305 18.89 1.81 -29.32
C PRO A 305 18.72 3.30 -29.03
N THR A 306 19.71 4.10 -29.43
CA THR A 306 19.69 5.57 -29.25
C THR A 306 18.84 6.30 -30.28
N ASP A 307 17.93 5.61 -30.98
CA ASP A 307 17.06 6.17 -32.02
C ASP A 307 15.56 5.92 -31.77
N THR A 308 15.26 5.19 -30.69
CA THR A 308 13.92 4.84 -30.20
C THR A 308 13.00 4.37 -31.32
N SER A 309 13.50 3.47 -32.18
CA SER A 309 12.84 3.07 -33.42
C SER A 309 11.88 1.89 -33.26
N GLY A 310 10.74 2.15 -32.61
CA GLY A 310 9.56 1.30 -32.77
C GLY A 310 8.99 1.39 -34.19
N THR A 311 8.45 0.30 -34.72
CA THR A 311 7.79 0.26 -36.03
C THR A 311 6.51 1.10 -36.03
N GLY A 312 6.61 2.39 -36.35
CA GLY A 312 5.47 3.27 -36.69
C GLY A 312 5.02 4.25 -35.62
N THR A 313 5.44 4.09 -34.36
CA THR A 313 5.28 5.06 -33.28
C THR A 313 6.67 5.40 -32.74
N VAL A 314 6.98 6.69 -32.57
CA VAL A 314 8.14 7.07 -31.76
C VAL A 314 7.78 6.66 -30.32
N ALA A 315 8.71 6.15 -29.51
CA ALA A 315 8.38 5.94 -28.10
C ALA A 315 8.38 7.32 -27.40
N ASP A 316 7.26 8.02 -27.58
CA ASP A 316 6.96 9.35 -27.07
C ASP A 316 6.09 9.26 -25.81
N ALA A 317 6.30 8.23 -24.96
CA ALA A 317 5.57 8.09 -23.71
C ALA A 317 5.66 9.39 -22.90
N ASP A 318 4.49 9.99 -22.67
CA ASP A 318 4.33 11.23 -21.96
C ASP A 318 3.89 10.87 -20.54
N MET A 319 4.86 10.78 -19.63
CA MET A 319 4.63 10.19 -18.32
C MET A 319 4.30 11.27 -17.29
N TYR A 320 3.17 11.10 -16.61
CA TYR A 320 2.91 11.91 -15.41
C TYR A 320 3.93 11.58 -14.33
N GLY A 321 4.26 12.58 -13.51
CA GLY A 321 5.00 12.37 -12.28
C GLY A 321 4.25 11.48 -11.31
N GLY A 322 4.85 11.29 -10.13
CA GLY A 322 4.12 10.64 -9.05
C GLY A 322 4.16 9.11 -9.05
N VAL A 323 5.10 8.51 -9.77
CA VAL A 323 5.13 7.09 -10.12
C VAL A 323 6.03 6.25 -9.22
N ALA A 324 6.77 6.84 -8.28
CA ALA A 324 7.76 6.15 -7.45
C ALA A 324 7.19 5.20 -6.37
N GLY A 325 5.87 5.03 -6.31
CA GLY A 325 5.19 4.29 -5.25
C GLY A 325 5.22 2.77 -5.44
N TYR A 326 5.35 2.06 -4.32
CA TYR A 326 4.97 0.66 -4.15
C TYR A 326 3.62 0.61 -3.45
N PHE A 327 2.63 -0.04 -4.06
CA PHE A 327 1.23 0.04 -3.64
C PHE A 327 0.70 -1.32 -3.21
N SER A 328 -0.08 -1.33 -2.14
CA SER A 328 -0.76 -2.52 -1.61
C SER A 328 -2.26 -2.27 -1.50
N LEU A 329 -3.02 -3.35 -1.52
CA LEU A 329 -4.46 -3.34 -1.31
C LEU A 329 -4.82 -2.67 0.03
N VAL A 330 -5.78 -1.75 0.01
CA VAL A 330 -6.39 -1.21 1.23
C VAL A 330 -7.37 -2.23 1.76
N GLN A 331 -7.12 -2.68 2.98
CA GLN A 331 -7.98 -3.60 3.70
C GLN A 331 -8.14 -3.09 5.12
N GLU A 332 -9.40 -3.03 5.56
CA GLU A 332 -9.73 -2.49 6.86
C GLU A 332 -10.21 -3.57 7.82
N ILE A 333 -9.72 -3.50 9.05
CA ILE A 333 -10.38 -4.12 10.21
C ILE A 333 -11.19 -3.04 10.89
N LEU A 334 -12.50 -3.22 11.02
CA LEU A 334 -13.45 -2.24 11.56
C LEU A 334 -14.21 -2.84 12.74
N GLY A 335 -14.46 -2.01 13.75
CA GLY A 335 -15.24 -2.41 14.92
C GLY A 335 -15.69 -1.24 15.75
N LYS A 336 -16.40 -1.55 16.84
CA LYS A 336 -16.91 -0.59 17.81
C LYS A 336 -16.59 -0.97 19.24
N ALA A 337 -16.57 0.02 20.12
CA ALA A 337 -16.64 -0.16 21.57
C ALA A 337 -17.92 0.51 22.10
N TYR A 338 -18.76 -0.25 22.80
CA TYR A 338 -20.05 0.24 23.31
C TYR A 338 -20.51 -0.52 24.56
N VAL A 339 -21.48 0.06 25.27
CA VAL A 339 -22.15 -0.57 26.42
C VAL A 339 -23.33 -1.41 25.93
N ASP A 340 -23.22 -2.74 26.00
CA ASP A 340 -24.26 -3.73 25.69
C ASP A 340 -25.06 -4.02 26.96
N SER A 341 -25.97 -3.10 27.31
CA SER A 341 -26.68 -3.10 28.60
C SER A 341 -27.58 -4.31 28.81
N ASN A 342 -27.99 -4.99 27.75
CA ASN A 342 -28.85 -6.18 27.82
C ASN A 342 -28.11 -7.47 27.43
N ALA A 343 -26.79 -7.40 27.25
CA ALA A 343 -25.90 -8.50 26.89
C ALA A 343 -26.36 -9.30 25.64
N ASN A 344 -27.04 -8.66 24.69
CA ASN A 344 -27.62 -9.35 23.53
C ASN A 344 -26.66 -9.44 22.34
N SER A 345 -25.41 -8.95 22.47
CA SER A 345 -24.37 -8.96 21.45
C SER A 345 -24.62 -8.04 20.26
N ILE A 346 -25.56 -7.11 20.35
CA ILE A 346 -25.90 -6.15 19.30
C ILE A 346 -26.00 -4.77 19.93
N GLN A 347 -25.43 -3.77 19.28
CA GLN A 347 -25.61 -2.40 19.74
C GLN A 347 -27.06 -1.91 19.48
N ASP A 348 -27.84 -1.75 20.53
CA ASP A 348 -29.22 -1.27 20.47
C ASP A 348 -29.34 0.25 20.54
N ASN A 349 -30.46 0.78 20.06
CA ASN A 349 -30.71 2.22 20.13
C ASN A 349 -30.91 2.68 21.58
N GLY A 350 -29.93 3.44 22.09
CA GLY A 350 -29.92 3.97 23.46
C GLY A 350 -28.71 3.52 24.25
N GLU A 351 -27.97 2.52 23.76
CA GLU A 351 -26.71 2.07 24.32
C GLU A 351 -25.57 3.07 24.08
N GLU A 352 -24.72 3.24 25.10
CA GLU A 352 -23.65 4.23 25.11
C GLU A 352 -22.48 3.81 24.20
N ASN A 353 -21.96 4.78 23.45
CA ASN A 353 -20.72 4.62 22.68
C ASN A 353 -19.51 4.96 23.56
N LEU A 354 -18.47 4.15 23.51
CA LEU A 354 -17.25 4.41 24.27
C LEU A 354 -16.22 5.10 23.38
N SER A 355 -16.01 6.39 23.59
CA SER A 355 -15.06 7.21 22.82
C SER A 355 -13.71 7.36 23.52
N ASN A 356 -12.66 7.61 22.73
CA ASN A 356 -11.28 7.80 23.16
C ASN A 356 -10.65 6.57 23.85
N ILE A 357 -11.22 5.38 23.66
CA ILE A 357 -10.64 4.14 24.20
C ILE A 357 -9.55 3.64 23.27
N SER A 358 -8.35 3.44 23.80
CA SER A 358 -7.20 2.94 23.05
C SER A 358 -7.41 1.51 22.55
N VAL A 359 -7.19 1.29 21.26
CA VAL A 359 -7.23 -0.01 20.60
C VAL A 359 -5.89 -0.24 19.87
N GLY A 360 -5.27 -1.39 20.09
CA GLY A 360 -4.04 -1.83 19.46
C GLY A 360 -4.26 -2.97 18.46
N LEU A 361 -3.51 -2.93 17.37
CA LEU A 361 -3.42 -4.02 16.40
C LEU A 361 -2.04 -4.69 16.50
N TYR A 362 -2.00 -6.01 16.60
CA TYR A 362 -0.78 -6.82 16.64
C TYR A 362 -0.83 -7.90 15.56
N ALA A 363 0.33 -8.31 15.05
CA ALA A 363 0.41 -9.44 14.12
C ALA A 363 0.30 -10.77 14.89
N ASP A 364 -0.65 -11.63 14.52
CA ASP A 364 -0.80 -13.00 15.07
C ASP A 364 0.04 -13.94 14.20
N THR A 365 1.36 -13.96 14.43
CA THR A 365 2.29 -14.56 13.47
C THR A 365 2.20 -16.08 13.44
N ASN A 366 1.64 -16.68 14.49
CA ASN A 366 1.46 -18.12 14.61
C ASN A 366 -0.01 -18.57 14.48
N GLY A 367 -0.95 -17.63 14.34
CA GLY A 367 -2.38 -17.88 14.13
C GLY A 367 -3.06 -18.56 15.31
N ASN A 368 -2.59 -18.35 16.53
CA ASN A 368 -3.11 -19.03 17.72
C ASN A 368 -4.14 -18.19 18.51
N GLY A 369 -4.39 -16.95 18.09
CA GLY A 369 -5.35 -16.05 18.72
C GLY A 369 -4.94 -15.51 20.10
N SER A 370 -3.66 -15.60 20.47
CA SER A 370 -3.11 -15.14 21.76
C SER A 370 -1.89 -14.28 21.54
N LEU A 371 -1.77 -13.18 22.28
CA LEU A 371 -0.60 -12.30 22.16
C LEU A 371 0.65 -12.97 22.77
N ASP A 372 1.61 -13.31 21.90
CA ASP A 372 2.84 -14.01 22.27
C ASP A 372 4.08 -13.12 22.30
N SER A 373 5.12 -13.58 23.01
CA SER A 373 6.42 -12.91 23.02
C SER A 373 7.08 -12.99 21.65
N GLY A 374 7.22 -11.84 20.98
CA GLY A 374 7.78 -11.73 19.64
C GLY A 374 6.78 -11.16 18.62
N GLU A 375 5.49 -11.13 18.95
CA GLU A 375 4.48 -10.47 18.14
C GLU A 375 4.53 -8.96 18.35
N THR A 376 4.64 -8.23 17.24
CA THR A 376 4.84 -6.78 17.25
C THR A 376 3.52 -6.05 17.06
N LYS A 377 3.36 -4.94 17.78
CA LYS A 377 2.29 -3.98 17.53
C LYS A 377 2.46 -3.39 16.13
N VAL A 378 1.44 -3.55 15.29
CA VAL A 378 1.37 -3.02 13.93
C VAL A 378 0.91 -1.57 13.95
N ALA A 379 -0.16 -1.29 14.71
CA ALA A 379 -0.76 0.03 14.81
C ALA A 379 -1.51 0.22 16.15
N SER A 380 -1.94 1.44 16.42
CA SER A 380 -2.99 1.73 17.39
C SER A 380 -3.83 2.91 16.93
N THR A 381 -5.06 2.96 17.42
CA THR A 381 -6.00 4.05 17.27
C THR A 381 -6.79 4.23 18.56
N GLU A 382 -7.65 5.24 18.62
CA GLU A 382 -8.64 5.42 19.67
C GLU A 382 -10.03 5.35 19.03
N THR A 383 -11.02 4.90 19.80
CA THR A 383 -12.42 4.94 19.34
C THR A 383 -12.89 6.37 19.18
N ASN A 384 -13.69 6.65 18.14
CA ASN A 384 -14.24 7.98 17.91
C ASN A 384 -15.46 8.26 18.80
N ALA A 385 -16.11 9.42 18.63
CA ALA A 385 -17.32 9.79 19.40
C ALA A 385 -18.53 8.85 19.20
N ASN A 386 -18.53 8.04 18.14
CA ASN A 386 -19.54 7.00 17.88
C ASN A 386 -19.06 5.62 18.35
N GLY A 387 -17.94 5.53 19.09
CA GLY A 387 -17.35 4.27 19.55
C GLY A 387 -16.63 3.48 18.47
N GLU A 388 -16.54 3.99 17.24
CA GLU A 388 -15.98 3.26 16.10
C GLU A 388 -14.46 3.38 16.07
N TYR A 389 -13.79 2.31 15.64
CA TYR A 389 -12.36 2.29 15.36
C TYR A 389 -12.08 1.52 14.07
N GLY A 390 -10.87 1.70 13.52
CA GLY A 390 -10.46 0.98 12.32
C GLY A 390 -8.95 0.94 12.09
N PHE A 391 -8.49 -0.09 11.38
CA PHE A 391 -7.10 -0.27 10.99
C PHE A 391 -6.97 -0.61 9.51
N ASN A 392 -6.09 0.10 8.80
CA ASN A 392 -5.64 -0.30 7.48
C ASN A 392 -4.48 -1.30 7.61
N VAL A 393 -4.66 -2.54 7.16
CA VAL A 393 -3.68 -3.62 7.38
C VAL A 393 -2.80 -3.95 6.17
N GLY A 394 -3.24 -3.63 4.95
CA GLY A 394 -2.39 -3.70 3.75
C GLY A 394 -1.97 -5.10 3.28
N SER A 395 -2.25 -6.14 4.06
CA SER A 395 -1.83 -7.53 3.77
C SER A 395 -2.80 -8.56 4.35
N ASN A 396 -2.92 -9.69 3.67
CA ASN A 396 -3.66 -10.85 4.14
C ASN A 396 -2.83 -11.56 5.22
N ALA A 397 -3.25 -11.42 6.46
CA ALA A 397 -2.58 -12.05 7.59
C ALA A 397 -3.58 -12.25 8.75
N ASP A 398 -3.13 -12.98 9.76
CA ASP A 398 -3.81 -13.08 11.03
C ASP A 398 -3.32 -11.94 11.95
N TYR A 399 -4.27 -11.31 12.64
CA TYR A 399 -4.06 -10.19 13.53
C TYR A 399 -4.77 -10.40 14.86
N LEU A 400 -4.29 -9.72 15.89
CA LEU A 400 -4.98 -9.54 17.16
C LEU A 400 -5.38 -8.08 17.30
N VAL A 401 -6.66 -7.84 17.55
CA VAL A 401 -7.18 -6.54 17.95
C VAL A 401 -7.38 -6.55 19.46
N ILE A 402 -6.80 -5.57 20.15
CA ILE A 402 -6.73 -5.53 21.61
C ILE A 402 -7.23 -4.18 22.10
N ILE A 403 -8.27 -4.16 22.91
CA ILE A 403 -8.75 -2.93 23.58
C ILE A 403 -8.05 -2.75 24.92
N ASP A 404 -7.67 -1.51 25.25
CA ASP A 404 -7.13 -1.19 26.58
C ASP A 404 -8.26 -1.10 27.61
N ILE A 405 -8.45 -2.18 28.36
CA ILE A 405 -9.45 -2.23 29.43
C ILE A 405 -9.06 -1.41 30.67
N ASN A 406 -7.86 -0.83 30.71
CA ASN A 406 -7.42 0.07 31.79
C ASN A 406 -7.27 1.51 31.31
N ASP A 407 -7.89 1.84 30.17
CA ASP A 407 -7.89 3.20 29.64
C ASP A 407 -8.52 4.16 30.65
N SER A 408 -7.94 5.35 30.81
CA SER A 408 -8.43 6.35 31.76
C SER A 408 -9.78 6.95 31.37
N ASP A 409 -10.15 6.88 30.10
CA ASP A 409 -11.45 7.33 29.60
C ASP A 409 -12.54 6.24 29.77
N LEU A 410 -12.19 5.02 30.18
CA LEU A 410 -13.14 3.97 30.52
C LEU A 410 -13.63 4.12 31.97
N SER A 411 -14.95 4.11 32.18
CA SER A 411 -15.54 4.14 33.52
C SER A 411 -15.13 2.90 34.34
N SER A 412 -14.86 3.08 35.63
CA SER A 412 -14.48 1.99 36.54
C SER A 412 -15.55 0.92 36.72
N ASP A 413 -16.80 1.29 36.46
CA ASP A 413 -17.97 0.44 36.69
C ASP A 413 -18.30 -0.42 35.44
N LEU A 414 -17.58 -0.19 34.33
CA LEU A 414 -17.75 -0.93 33.09
C LEU A 414 -16.74 -2.08 32.99
N HIS A 415 -17.25 -3.27 32.70
CA HIS A 415 -16.49 -4.48 32.50
C HIS A 415 -16.66 -5.02 31.09
N ILE A 416 -15.60 -5.58 30.52
CA ILE A 416 -15.64 -6.14 29.18
C ILE A 416 -16.49 -7.42 29.14
N LEU A 417 -17.44 -7.47 28.21
CA LEU A 417 -18.25 -8.64 27.89
C LEU A 417 -17.57 -9.50 26.84
N GLY A 418 -16.76 -10.45 27.31
CA GLY A 418 -16.02 -11.40 26.48
C GLY A 418 -14.52 -11.19 26.58
N ASN A 419 -13.82 -11.23 25.46
CA ASN A 419 -12.37 -11.13 25.43
C ASN A 419 -11.92 -9.71 25.09
N SER A 420 -10.88 -9.22 25.77
CA SER A 420 -10.17 -7.98 25.40
C SER A 420 -9.22 -8.15 24.22
N ILE A 421 -9.05 -9.38 23.73
CA ILE A 421 -8.24 -9.75 22.57
C ILE A 421 -9.15 -10.50 21.59
N LEU A 422 -9.26 -9.99 20.37
CA LEU A 422 -10.01 -10.59 19.28
C LEU A 422 -9.04 -10.98 18.15
N SER A 423 -9.07 -12.25 17.76
CA SER A 423 -8.29 -12.75 16.61
C SER A 423 -9.06 -12.50 15.31
N VAL A 424 -8.37 -12.00 14.30
CA VAL A 424 -8.94 -11.58 13.02
C VAL A 424 -8.06 -12.09 11.89
N SER A 425 -8.62 -12.92 11.01
CA SER A 425 -7.97 -13.33 9.76
C SER A 425 -8.42 -12.41 8.62
N VAL A 426 -7.50 -11.60 8.11
CA VAL A 426 -7.76 -10.76 6.93
C VAL A 426 -7.38 -11.54 5.68
N THR A 427 -8.33 -11.66 4.75
CA THR A 427 -8.08 -12.21 3.42
C THR A 427 -8.10 -11.07 2.42
N SER A 428 -8.91 -11.07 1.36
CA SER A 428 -8.89 -10.03 0.31
C SER A 428 -10.03 -9.01 0.44
N SER A 429 -10.50 -8.75 1.65
CA SER A 429 -11.62 -7.85 1.91
C SER A 429 -11.58 -7.32 3.34
N ASN A 430 -12.22 -6.16 3.54
CA ASN A 430 -12.44 -5.60 4.86
C ASN A 430 -13.12 -6.63 5.79
N VAL A 431 -12.70 -6.63 7.05
CA VAL A 431 -13.32 -7.38 8.13
C VAL A 431 -13.99 -6.38 9.06
N ALA A 432 -15.30 -6.51 9.26
CA ALA A 432 -16.08 -5.65 10.13
C ALA A 432 -16.60 -6.43 11.34
N ASP A 433 -17.37 -5.75 12.19
CA ASP A 433 -18.04 -6.31 13.37
C ASP A 433 -17.05 -6.91 14.41
N ILE A 434 -15.84 -6.34 14.48
CA ILE A 434 -14.84 -6.68 15.49
C ILE A 434 -15.14 -5.84 16.74
N ASP A 435 -16.24 -6.15 17.41
CA ASP A 435 -16.76 -5.27 18.46
C ASP A 435 -16.28 -5.66 19.86
N PHE A 436 -15.94 -4.64 20.65
CA PHE A 436 -15.73 -4.75 22.09
C PHE A 436 -16.97 -4.25 22.81
N ARG A 437 -17.52 -5.10 23.67
CA ARG A 437 -18.77 -4.81 24.38
C ARG A 437 -18.44 -4.69 25.85
N PHE A 438 -19.09 -3.75 26.51
CA PHE A 438 -18.98 -3.57 27.95
C PHE A 438 -20.36 -3.64 28.57
N SER A 439 -20.45 -4.03 29.83
CA SER A 439 -21.64 -3.82 30.65
C SER A 439 -21.22 -3.17 31.95
N GLU A 440 -22.18 -2.57 32.63
CA GLU A 440 -22.02 -2.31 34.06
C GLU A 440 -21.89 -3.67 34.80
N LEU A 441 -21.26 -3.66 35.97
CA LEU A 441 -21.19 -4.84 36.84
C LEU A 441 -22.61 -5.32 37.19
N ASP A 442 -22.85 -6.62 37.07
CA ASP A 442 -24.11 -7.32 37.34
C ASP A 442 -23.72 -8.67 37.98
N THR A 443 -23.59 -8.68 39.31
CA THR A 443 -22.96 -9.74 40.10
C THR A 443 -23.81 -11.02 40.12
N ASP A 444 -25.15 -10.90 40.16
CA ASP A 444 -26.07 -12.03 40.15
C ASP A 444 -26.58 -12.42 38.74
N GLY A 445 -26.36 -11.55 37.74
CA GLY A 445 -26.71 -11.75 36.35
C GLY A 445 -28.20 -11.56 36.05
N ASP A 446 -28.94 -10.79 36.86
CA ASP A 446 -30.37 -10.57 36.70
C ASP A 446 -30.74 -9.42 35.75
N THR A 447 -29.73 -8.80 35.12
CA THR A 447 -29.81 -7.65 34.19
C THR A 447 -30.07 -6.30 34.83
N ILE A 448 -30.05 -6.22 36.16
CA ILE A 448 -29.99 -4.97 36.92
C ILE A 448 -28.53 -4.73 37.31
N PRO A 449 -27.90 -3.63 36.88
CA PRO A 449 -26.53 -3.33 37.32
C PRO A 449 -26.42 -3.15 38.84
N ASP A 450 -25.35 -3.65 39.45
CA ASP A 450 -25.01 -3.52 40.89
C ASP A 450 -25.05 -2.04 41.35
N SER A 451 -24.85 -1.09 40.44
CA SER A 451 -24.93 0.34 40.73
C SER A 451 -26.32 0.81 41.17
N ILE A 452 -27.37 0.06 40.80
CA ILE A 452 -28.78 0.35 41.07
C ILE A 452 -29.58 -0.86 41.59
N ASP A 453 -28.97 -2.05 41.63
CA ASP A 453 -29.50 -3.18 42.36
C ASP A 453 -29.44 -2.89 43.88
N ILE A 454 -30.34 -3.51 44.62
CA ILE A 454 -30.48 -3.35 46.06
C ILE A 454 -30.08 -4.62 46.83
N ASP A 455 -29.72 -5.67 46.10
CA ASP A 455 -29.40 -7.03 46.53
C ASP A 455 -28.49 -7.67 45.45
N ASP A 456 -27.26 -7.17 45.31
CA ASP A 456 -26.34 -7.39 44.16
C ASP A 456 -26.00 -8.87 43.88
N ASP A 457 -26.12 -9.76 44.88
CA ASP A 457 -25.91 -11.21 44.71
C ASP A 457 -27.21 -12.04 44.82
N ASN A 458 -28.32 -11.34 45.07
CA ASN A 458 -29.69 -11.84 45.17
C ASN A 458 -29.82 -13.04 46.10
N ASP A 459 -29.02 -13.04 47.18
CA ASP A 459 -29.06 -14.03 48.24
C ASP A 459 -30.28 -13.82 49.18
N GLY A 460 -30.98 -12.70 49.00
CA GLY A 460 -32.17 -12.29 49.74
C GLY A 460 -31.89 -11.35 50.91
N ILE A 461 -30.69 -10.77 50.99
CA ILE A 461 -30.28 -9.78 51.97
C ILE A 461 -29.81 -8.51 51.24
N LEU A 462 -30.61 -7.44 51.34
CA LEU A 462 -30.24 -6.15 50.73
C LEU A 462 -28.82 -5.67 51.12
N ASP A 463 -28.04 -5.11 50.19
CA ASP A 463 -26.65 -4.68 50.42
C ASP A 463 -26.56 -3.66 51.57
N SER A 464 -27.60 -2.83 51.74
CA SER A 464 -27.73 -1.89 52.86
C SER A 464 -27.66 -2.55 54.25
N VAL A 465 -27.95 -3.85 54.34
CA VAL A 465 -27.85 -4.71 55.52
C VAL A 465 -26.48 -5.35 55.59
N GLU A 466 -25.92 -5.82 54.47
CA GLU A 466 -24.63 -6.49 54.38
C GLU A 466 -23.46 -5.55 54.68
N CYS A 467 -23.50 -4.32 54.14
CA CYS A 467 -22.54 -3.26 54.41
C CYS A 467 -22.52 -2.81 55.90
N ARG A 468 -23.49 -3.24 56.72
CA ARG A 468 -23.58 -2.88 58.14
C ARG A 468 -22.83 -3.84 59.06
N GLU A 469 -22.54 -5.05 58.60
CA GLU A 469 -21.88 -6.10 59.39
C GLU A 469 -20.33 -6.10 59.22
N THR A 470 -19.77 -5.29 58.31
CA THR A 470 -18.33 -5.20 58.03
C THR A 470 -17.51 -4.33 59.00
N SER A 471 -18.11 -3.86 60.10
CA SER A 471 -17.37 -3.13 61.16
C SER A 471 -16.25 -3.94 61.88
N ASN A 472 -16.01 -5.18 61.45
CA ASN A 472 -14.88 -6.02 61.87
C ASN A 472 -13.82 -6.30 60.77
N GLY A 473 -13.83 -5.59 59.64
CA GLY A 473 -12.64 -5.46 58.78
C GLY A 473 -12.26 -6.68 57.94
N PHE A 474 -13.22 -7.30 57.24
CA PHE A 474 -12.90 -8.16 56.09
C PHE A 474 -13.07 -7.36 54.80
N PRO A 475 -12.08 -7.34 53.89
CA PRO A 475 -12.23 -6.74 52.57
C PRO A 475 -13.17 -7.60 51.71
N GLU A 476 -14.02 -6.95 50.91
CA GLU A 476 -15.09 -7.56 50.10
C GLU A 476 -14.59 -8.63 49.10
N ASP A 477 -13.32 -8.60 48.70
CA ASP A 477 -12.71 -9.56 47.78
C ASP A 477 -12.65 -11.04 48.25
N LEU A 478 -13.05 -11.35 49.48
CA LEU A 478 -12.90 -12.69 50.07
C LEU A 478 -14.21 -13.45 50.33
N ILE A 479 -15.38 -12.89 50.03
CA ILE A 479 -16.67 -13.56 50.28
C ILE A 479 -17.27 -14.16 49.01
N GLN A 480 -17.02 -13.60 47.82
CA GLN A 480 -17.67 -14.07 46.58
C GLN A 480 -17.13 -15.41 46.02
N SER A 481 -15.99 -15.95 46.46
CA SER A 481 -15.43 -17.19 45.86
C SER A 481 -15.58 -18.48 46.68
N ALA A 482 -16.10 -18.43 47.92
CA ALA A 482 -16.26 -19.65 48.70
C ALA A 482 -17.28 -19.50 49.84
N PHE A 483 -18.53 -19.93 49.64
CA PHE A 483 -19.14 -21.08 50.34
C PHE A 483 -20.67 -21.06 50.20
N HIS A 484 -21.23 -22.18 49.72
CA HIS A 484 -22.63 -22.59 49.90
C HIS A 484 -22.96 -22.87 51.39
N ALA A 485 -22.81 -21.89 52.29
CA ALA A 485 -23.11 -22.05 53.70
C ALA A 485 -24.46 -21.39 54.05
N THR A 486 -25.51 -22.19 54.18
CA THR A 486 -26.77 -21.76 54.79
C THR A 486 -26.52 -21.33 56.24
N PHE A 487 -26.58 -20.03 56.53
CA PHE A 487 -26.49 -19.52 57.90
C PHE A 487 -27.81 -19.74 58.65
N LEU A 488 -27.86 -20.72 59.56
CA LEU A 488 -28.96 -20.86 60.51
C LEU A 488 -28.71 -19.99 61.75
N ARG A 489 -29.53 -18.94 61.93
CA ARG A 489 -29.56 -18.12 63.15
C ARG A 489 -30.01 -18.94 64.36
N THR A 490 -29.22 -18.94 65.44
CA THR A 490 -29.72 -19.24 66.80
C THR A 490 -29.44 -18.09 67.76
N ALA A 491 -30.21 -18.02 68.84
CA ALA A 491 -30.30 -16.88 69.76
C ALA A 491 -29.03 -16.58 70.61
N ALA A 492 -27.86 -17.14 70.27
CA ALA A 492 -26.61 -16.95 71.01
C ALA A 492 -25.41 -16.52 70.13
N GLY A 493 -25.61 -16.20 68.85
CA GLY A 493 -24.55 -15.77 67.91
C GLY A 493 -24.27 -16.79 66.80
N TYR A 494 -23.44 -16.40 65.82
CA TYR A 494 -23.06 -17.21 64.66
C TYR A 494 -22.20 -18.42 65.08
N SER A 495 -22.58 -19.62 64.65
CA SER A 495 -21.73 -20.82 64.73
C SER A 495 -21.54 -21.39 63.33
N VAL A 496 -20.30 -21.40 62.84
CA VAL A 496 -19.93 -22.10 61.61
C VAL A 496 -19.72 -23.58 61.95
N SER A 497 -20.49 -24.48 61.35
CA SER A 497 -20.18 -25.92 61.34
C SER A 497 -19.73 -26.31 59.95
N GLY A 498 -18.40 -26.39 59.75
CA GLY A 498 -17.82 -27.02 58.57
C GLY A 498 -17.42 -28.46 58.90
N GLU A 499 -17.99 -29.44 58.19
CA GLU A 499 -17.34 -30.74 58.04
C GLU A 499 -16.18 -30.57 57.05
N ASN A 500 -14.94 -30.69 57.54
CA ASN A 500 -13.78 -30.84 56.67
C ASN A 500 -13.87 -32.19 55.95
N GLY A 501 -14.27 -32.16 54.68
CA GLY A 501 -14.19 -33.28 53.75
C GLY A 501 -13.35 -32.88 52.53
N GLN A 502 -12.04 -33.19 52.62
CA GLN A 502 -11.00 -33.27 51.58
C GLN A 502 -10.93 -32.23 50.47
#